data_AF-A0A937W1V1-F1
#
_entry.id   AF-A0A937W1V1-F1
#
_cell.length_a   1.000
_cell.length_b   1.000
_cell.length_c   1.000
_cell.angle_alpha   90.00
_cell.angle_beta   90.00
_cell.angle_gamma   90.00
#
_symmetry.space_group_name_H-M   'P 1'
#
loop_
_entity.id
_entity.type
_entity.pdbx_description
1 polymer ?
#
loop_
_entity_poly.entity_id
_entity_poly.type
_entity_poly.pdbx_seq_one_letter_code
_entity_poly.pdbx_strand_id
1 'polypeptide(L)'
;MPARTGQQYLQGLQAQAREIWLGGTRVKDVTTHPGLRHGAEAIASLYDMQHDPALREEMTYVSPSSGERVGLSFIIPRTLEDLERRRVMMLHWARTTCGMMGRSPDFMNVAYAAWAGAADFFSQNRPEFG
;
A
#
# COMPACT_ATOMS: atom_id res chain seq x y z
N MET A 1 3.64 4.46 9.93
CA MET A 1 2.81 5.56 9.41
C MET A 1 1.38 5.07 9.32
N PRO A 2 0.38 5.87 9.74
CA PRO A 2 -1.02 5.49 9.62
C PRO A 2 -1.43 5.23 8.17
N ALA A 3 -2.51 4.48 7.97
CA ALA A 3 -3.07 4.22 6.64
C ALA A 3 -3.39 5.56 5.94
N ARG A 4 -2.83 5.79 4.75
CA ARG A 4 -3.08 7.00 3.97
C ARG A 4 -4.51 7.01 3.43
N THR A 5 -5.08 8.20 3.24
CA THR A 5 -6.28 8.39 2.42
C THR A 5 -5.92 8.46 0.94
N GLY A 6 -6.90 8.29 0.05
CA GLY A 6 -6.74 8.47 -1.39
C GLY A 6 -6.28 9.89 -1.73
N GLN A 7 -6.81 10.90 -1.06
CA GLN A 7 -6.37 12.29 -1.22
C GLN A 7 -4.89 12.48 -0.86
N GLN A 8 -4.43 11.92 0.28
CA GLN A 8 -3.02 11.98 0.67
C GLN A 8 -2.11 11.26 -0.32
N TYR A 9 -2.58 10.13 -0.87
CA TYR A 9 -1.86 9.43 -1.93
C TYR A 9 -1.69 10.32 -3.18
N LEU A 10 -2.77 10.91 -3.69
CA LEU A 10 -2.74 11.78 -4.89
C LEU A 10 -1.87 13.02 -4.66
N GLN A 11 -2.01 13.69 -3.51
CA GLN A 11 -1.15 14.82 -3.13
C GLN A 11 0.33 14.41 -3.09
N GLY A 12 0.63 13.20 -2.59
CA GLY A 12 1.99 12.66 -2.61
C GLY A 12 2.53 12.42 -4.02
N LEU A 13 1.68 12.09 -5.00
CA LEU A 13 2.09 12.01 -6.41
C LEU A 13 2.40 13.41 -6.98
N GLN A 14 1.62 14.43 -6.61
CA GLN A 14 1.78 15.81 -7.10
C GLN A 14 2.97 16.53 -6.46
N ALA A 15 3.22 16.29 -5.18
CA ALA A 15 4.27 16.97 -4.41
C ALA A 15 5.69 16.53 -4.82
N GLN A 16 5.83 15.37 -5.47
CA GLN A 16 7.12 14.84 -5.89
C GLN A 16 7.34 15.10 -7.38
N ALA A 17 8.43 15.81 -7.69
CA ALA A 17 8.89 15.93 -9.06
C ALA A 17 9.33 14.55 -9.56
N ARG A 18 8.62 14.04 -10.58
CA ARG A 18 8.95 12.78 -11.25
C ARG A 18 9.18 13.04 -12.72
N GLU A 19 10.11 12.31 -13.29
CA GLU A 19 10.36 12.33 -14.73
C GLU A 19 9.66 11.13 -15.37
N ILE A 20 8.53 11.40 -16.00
CA ILE A 20 7.68 10.39 -16.62
C ILE A 20 7.46 10.79 -18.07
N TRP A 21 7.66 9.83 -18.97
CA TRP A 21 7.51 10.02 -20.41
C TRP A 21 6.49 9.03 -20.95
N LEU A 22 5.52 9.51 -21.74
CA LEU A 22 4.48 8.71 -22.36
C LEU A 22 4.17 9.25 -23.76
N GLY A 23 4.17 8.37 -24.76
CA GLY A 23 3.90 8.77 -26.15
C GLY A 23 4.85 9.83 -26.69
N GLY A 24 6.13 9.82 -26.26
CA GLY A 24 7.13 10.81 -26.68
C GLY A 24 7.01 12.17 -25.99
N THR A 25 6.07 12.35 -25.06
CA THR A 25 5.89 13.60 -24.31
C THR A 25 6.15 13.41 -22.83
N ARG A 26 6.66 14.45 -22.17
CA ARG A 26 6.84 14.44 -20.72
C ARG A 26 5.50 14.68 -20.02
N VAL A 27 5.15 13.77 -19.13
CA VAL A 27 3.98 13.92 -18.24
C VAL A 27 4.35 14.84 -17.09
N LYS A 28 3.67 15.99 -16.99
CA LYS A 28 3.88 16.96 -15.90
C LYS A 28 3.23 16.52 -14.59
N ASP A 29 2.05 15.91 -14.67
CA ASP A 29 1.28 15.47 -13.52
C ASP A 29 0.47 14.22 -13.87
N VAL A 30 0.76 13.12 -13.18
CA VAL A 30 0.10 11.83 -13.38
C VAL A 30 -1.36 11.82 -12.93
N THR A 31 -1.72 12.68 -11.99
CA THR A 31 -3.07 12.75 -11.41
C THR A 31 -4.06 13.42 -12.34
N THR A 32 -3.58 14.19 -13.32
CA THR A 32 -4.42 14.91 -14.28
C THR A 32 -4.19 14.46 -15.73
N HIS A 33 -3.10 13.74 -16.01
CA HIS A 33 -2.81 13.24 -17.36
C HIS A 33 -3.89 12.27 -17.88
N PRO A 34 -4.49 12.50 -19.07
CA PRO A 34 -5.63 11.72 -19.57
C PRO A 34 -5.42 10.20 -19.61
N GLY A 35 -4.21 9.77 -19.96
CA GLY A 35 -3.85 8.34 -20.05
C GLY A 35 -3.50 7.67 -18.71
N LEU A 36 -3.40 8.42 -17.61
CA LEU A 36 -2.91 7.90 -16.32
C LEU A 36 -3.83 8.20 -15.14
N ARG A 37 -4.60 9.30 -15.19
CA ARG A 37 -5.40 9.79 -14.06
C ARG A 37 -6.34 8.74 -13.47
N HIS A 38 -7.05 7.97 -14.30
CA HIS A 38 -8.00 6.96 -13.80
C HIS A 38 -7.29 5.80 -13.10
N GLY A 39 -6.04 5.49 -13.47
CA GLY A 39 -5.22 4.51 -12.76
C GLY A 39 -4.79 5.03 -11.39
N ALA A 40 -4.42 6.31 -11.30
CA ALA A 40 -4.12 6.96 -10.02
C ALA A 40 -5.36 7.03 -9.11
N GLU A 41 -6.52 7.38 -9.65
CA GLU A 41 -7.81 7.39 -8.93
C GLU A 41 -8.21 5.99 -8.46
N ALA A 42 -8.03 4.96 -9.28
CA ALA A 42 -8.29 3.58 -8.89
C ALA A 42 -7.39 3.12 -7.73
N ILE A 43 -6.12 3.54 -7.68
CA ILE A 43 -5.25 3.26 -6.53
C ILE A 43 -5.68 4.10 -5.32
N ALA A 44 -6.09 5.36 -5.53
CA ALA A 44 -6.57 6.23 -4.46
C ALA A 44 -7.80 5.63 -3.76
N SER A 45 -8.75 5.04 -4.51
CA SER A 45 -9.93 4.39 -3.91
C SER A 45 -9.57 3.18 -3.04
N LEU A 46 -8.48 2.47 -3.32
CA LEU A 46 -7.98 1.39 -2.46
C LEU A 46 -7.46 1.93 -1.12
N TYR A 47 -6.87 3.13 -1.14
CA TYR A 47 -6.49 3.82 0.09
C TYR A 47 -7.71 4.26 0.89
N ASP A 48 -8.72 4.85 0.25
CA ASP A 48 -9.96 5.26 0.91
C ASP A 48 -10.73 4.08 1.51
N MET A 49 -10.71 2.91 0.88
CA MET A 49 -11.30 1.68 1.41
C MET A 49 -10.76 1.30 2.80
N GLN A 50 -9.51 1.64 3.14
CA GLN A 50 -8.96 1.39 4.48
C GLN A 50 -9.62 2.25 5.57
N HIS A 51 -10.31 3.32 5.18
CA HIS A 51 -11.01 4.25 6.07
C HIS A 51 -12.53 4.05 6.08
N ASP A 52 -13.07 3.18 5.22
CA ASP A 52 -14.48 2.80 5.23
C ASP A 52 -14.83 2.14 6.59
N PRO A 53 -15.73 2.71 7.39
CA PRO A 53 -16.11 2.14 8.68
C PRO A 53 -16.56 0.67 8.62
N ALA A 54 -17.18 0.25 7.51
CA ALA A 54 -17.65 -1.13 7.34
C ALA A 54 -16.51 -2.12 7.09
N LEU A 55 -15.40 -1.67 6.50
CA LEU A 55 -14.28 -2.52 6.11
C LEU A 55 -13.03 -2.30 6.97
N ARG A 56 -12.99 -1.24 7.79
CA ARG A 56 -11.79 -0.78 8.50
C ARG A 56 -11.08 -1.88 9.28
N GLU A 57 -11.82 -2.74 9.97
CA GLU A 57 -11.24 -3.84 10.77
C GLU A 57 -10.65 -4.97 9.91
N GLU A 58 -11.19 -5.18 8.71
CA GLU A 58 -10.66 -6.14 7.74
C GLU A 58 -9.51 -5.54 6.91
N MET A 59 -9.44 -4.22 6.79
CA MET A 59 -8.45 -3.53 5.96
C MET A 59 -7.23 -3.02 6.74
N THR A 60 -7.33 -2.88 8.06
CA THR A 60 -6.29 -2.29 8.91
C THR A 60 -6.10 -3.04 10.23
N TYR A 61 -5.01 -2.76 10.93
CA TYR A 61 -4.79 -3.17 12.32
C TYR A 61 -4.12 -2.05 13.10
N VAL A 62 -4.24 -2.12 14.43
CA VAL A 62 -3.52 -1.20 15.33
C VAL A 62 -2.06 -1.65 15.41
N SER A 63 -1.15 -0.79 14.97
CA SER A 63 0.27 -1.07 15.04
C SER A 63 0.74 -1.16 16.49
N PRO A 64 1.42 -2.24 16.91
CA PRO A 64 1.89 -2.39 18.29
C PRO A 64 2.98 -1.37 18.64
N SER A 65 3.71 -0.84 17.66
CA SER A 65 4.80 0.12 17.91
C SER A 65 4.35 1.57 17.95
N SER A 66 3.24 1.92 17.29
CA SER A 66 2.79 3.31 17.16
C SER A 66 1.40 3.58 17.71
N GLY A 67 0.58 2.57 18.02
CA GLY A 67 -0.83 2.75 18.40
C GLY A 67 -1.76 3.22 17.25
N GLU A 68 -1.18 3.73 16.16
CA GLU A 68 -1.90 4.12 14.95
C GLU A 68 -2.45 2.93 14.16
N ARG A 69 -3.56 3.14 13.44
CA ARG A 69 -4.08 2.16 12.47
C ARG A 69 -3.29 2.20 11.18
N VAL A 70 -2.77 1.05 10.77
CA VAL A 70 -1.99 0.86 9.55
C VAL A 70 -2.62 -0.21 8.67
N GLY A 71 -2.32 -0.20 7.37
CA GLY A 71 -2.88 -1.17 6.43
C GLY A 71 -2.50 -2.60 6.78
N LEU A 72 -3.45 -3.52 6.73
CA LEU A 72 -3.25 -4.92 7.15
C LEU A 72 -2.23 -5.68 6.31
N SER A 73 -1.98 -5.26 5.06
CA SER A 73 -0.94 -5.85 4.22
C SER A 73 0.48 -5.73 4.80
N PHE A 74 0.70 -4.85 5.77
CA PHE A 74 1.98 -4.72 6.49
C PHE A 74 2.13 -5.69 7.67
N ILE A 75 1.09 -6.48 7.99
CA ILE A 75 1.19 -7.45 9.09
C ILE A 75 2.33 -8.45 8.79
N ILE A 76 3.11 -8.76 9.82
CA ILE A 76 4.09 -9.85 9.81
C ILE A 76 3.37 -11.08 10.39
N PRO A 77 2.90 -12.03 9.57
CA PRO A 77 2.08 -13.13 10.06
C PRO A 77 2.89 -14.03 11.00
N ARG A 78 2.36 -14.31 12.18
CA ARG A 78 2.93 -15.28 13.15
C ARG A 78 2.00 -16.46 13.38
N THR A 79 0.75 -16.37 12.93
CA THR A 79 -0.29 -17.38 13.11
C THR A 79 -1.03 -17.67 11.80
N LEU A 80 -1.82 -18.76 11.78
CA LEU A 80 -2.72 -19.06 10.67
C LEU A 80 -3.77 -17.95 10.49
N GLU A 81 -4.30 -17.44 11.59
CA GLU A 81 -5.29 -16.36 11.59
C GLU A 81 -4.73 -15.09 10.92
N ASP A 82 -3.46 -14.74 11.16
CA ASP A 82 -2.84 -13.59 10.48
C ASP A 82 -2.78 -13.78 8.96
N LEU A 83 -2.53 -15.01 8.50
CA LEU A 83 -2.52 -15.34 7.07
C LEU A 83 -3.92 -15.20 6.47
N GLU A 84 -4.94 -15.67 7.18
CA GLU A 84 -6.34 -15.53 6.76
C GLU A 84 -6.79 -14.08 6.71
N ARG A 85 -6.49 -13.30 7.75
CA ARG A 85 -6.75 -11.86 7.82
C ARG A 85 -6.09 -11.11 6.68
N ARG A 86 -4.79 -11.37 6.42
CA ARG A 86 -4.07 -10.78 5.29
C ARG A 86 -4.70 -11.17 3.94
N ARG A 87 -5.10 -12.44 3.76
CA ARG A 87 -5.79 -12.91 2.55
C ARG A 87 -7.11 -12.15 2.33
N VAL A 88 -7.92 -11.98 3.37
CA VAL A 88 -9.20 -11.26 3.29
C VAL A 88 -8.98 -9.81 2.82
N MET A 89 -8.04 -9.09 3.44
CA MET A 89 -7.70 -7.72 3.02
C MET A 89 -7.24 -7.64 1.56
N MET A 90 -6.31 -8.51 1.15
CA MET A 90 -5.83 -8.52 -0.23
C MET A 90 -6.94 -8.86 -1.22
N LEU A 91 -7.90 -9.72 -0.84
CA LEU A 91 -9.06 -10.03 -1.67
C LEU A 91 -10.01 -8.84 -1.86
N HIS A 92 -10.16 -7.96 -0.88
CA HIS A 92 -10.95 -6.73 -1.06
C HIS A 92 -10.37 -5.85 -2.16
N TRP A 93 -9.06 -5.60 -2.13
CA TRP A 93 -8.39 -4.82 -3.18
C TRP A 93 -8.41 -5.51 -4.55
N ALA A 94 -8.15 -6.81 -4.58
CA ALA A 94 -8.23 -7.59 -5.81
C ALA A 94 -9.64 -7.53 -6.42
N ARG A 95 -10.70 -7.75 -5.63
CA ARG A 95 -12.09 -7.69 -6.11
C ARG A 95 -12.49 -6.31 -6.60
N THR A 96 -12.08 -5.26 -5.89
CA THR A 96 -12.37 -3.86 -6.27
C THR A 96 -11.81 -3.52 -7.65
N THR A 97 -10.66 -4.10 -7.99
CA THR A 97 -10.00 -3.89 -9.29
C THR A 97 -10.31 -5.01 -10.29
N CYS A 98 -11.29 -5.87 -10.00
CA CYS A 98 -11.62 -7.05 -10.80
C CYS A 98 -10.41 -7.96 -11.10
N GLY A 99 -9.41 -7.97 -10.22
CA GLY A 99 -8.16 -8.70 -10.37
C GLY A 99 -7.18 -8.11 -11.39
N MET A 100 -7.50 -6.98 -12.03
CA MET A 100 -6.70 -6.40 -13.11
C MET A 100 -5.48 -5.62 -12.60
N MET A 101 -5.55 -5.08 -11.37
CA MET A 101 -4.46 -4.30 -10.79
C MET A 101 -3.47 -5.21 -10.04
N GLY A 102 -2.66 -5.99 -10.76
CA GLY A 102 -1.69 -6.94 -10.16
C GLY A 102 -0.48 -6.31 -9.45
N ARG A 103 -0.40 -4.98 -9.40
CA ARG A 103 0.65 -4.18 -8.74
C ARG A 103 0.05 -3.12 -7.81
N SER A 104 -1.10 -3.41 -7.22
CA SER A 104 -1.62 -2.63 -6.10
C SER A 104 -0.62 -2.59 -4.93
N PRO A 105 -0.70 -1.57 -4.04
CA PRO A 105 0.35 -1.35 -3.04
C PRO A 105 0.63 -2.53 -2.10
N ASP A 106 -0.36 -3.39 -1.84
CA ASP A 106 -0.28 -4.56 -0.97
C ASP A 106 0.78 -5.55 -1.45
N PHE A 107 1.02 -5.64 -2.77
CA PHE A 107 2.08 -6.45 -3.36
C PHE A 107 3.46 -6.13 -2.77
N MET A 108 3.83 -4.84 -2.72
CA MET A 108 5.11 -4.43 -2.15
C MET A 108 5.09 -4.37 -0.62
N ASN A 109 3.93 -4.09 -0.01
CA ASN A 109 3.82 -4.07 1.46
C ASN A 109 4.20 -5.42 2.07
N VAL A 110 3.87 -6.54 1.40
CA VAL A 110 4.27 -7.89 1.84
C VAL A 110 5.80 -8.06 1.81
N ALA A 111 6.48 -7.50 0.80
CA ALA A 111 7.95 -7.54 0.75
C ALA A 111 8.57 -6.77 1.91
N TYR A 112 8.06 -5.57 2.22
CA TYR A 112 8.50 -4.80 3.39
C TYR A 112 8.25 -5.55 4.70
N ALA A 113 7.08 -6.17 4.87
CA ALA A 113 6.78 -6.98 6.05
C ALA A 113 7.72 -8.19 6.18
N ALA A 114 8.05 -8.84 5.05
CA ALA A 114 9.01 -9.96 5.04
C ALA A 114 10.42 -9.51 5.43
N TRP A 115 10.89 -8.38 4.91
CA TRP A 115 12.20 -7.82 5.29
C TRP A 115 12.24 -7.44 6.77
N ALA A 116 11.20 -6.77 7.28
CA ALA A 116 11.09 -6.44 8.70
C ALA A 116 11.03 -7.70 9.57
N GLY A 117 10.34 -8.75 9.12
CA GLY A 117 10.29 -10.05 9.81
C GLY A 117 11.62 -10.81 9.81
N ALA A 118 12.55 -10.42 8.92
CA ALA A 118 13.88 -10.99 8.77
C ALA A 118 14.99 -9.98 9.12
N ALA A 119 14.71 -8.97 9.95
CA ALA A 119 15.68 -7.93 10.32
C ALA A 119 17.01 -8.50 10.85
N ASP A 120 16.95 -9.59 11.63
CA ASP A 120 18.14 -10.31 12.13
C ASP A 120 19.08 -10.80 11.03
N PHE A 121 18.56 -11.11 9.84
CA PHE A 121 19.38 -11.49 8.69
C PHE A 121 20.16 -10.28 8.14
N PHE A 122 19.51 -9.12 8.07
CA PHE A 122 20.13 -7.89 7.56
C PHE A 122 21.11 -7.26 8.55
N SER A 123 20.94 -7.51 9.85
CA SER A 123 21.80 -6.97 10.90
C SER A 123 23.15 -7.68 11.03
N GLN A 124 23.32 -8.89 10.46
CA GLN A 124 24.52 -9.72 10.64
C GLN A 124 25.84 -9.00 10.29
N ASN A 125 25.83 -8.16 9.25
CA ASN A 125 27.02 -7.42 8.80
C ASN A 125 26.84 -5.89 8.87
N ARG A 126 25.64 -5.42 9.23
CA ARG A 126 25.21 -4.02 9.18
C ARG A 126 24.19 -3.77 10.30
N PRO A 127 24.64 -3.59 11.56
CA PRO A 127 23.75 -3.52 12.73
C PRO A 127 22.68 -2.43 12.64
N GLU A 128 22.88 -1.38 11.84
CA GLU A 128 21.92 -0.31 11.62
C GLU A 128 20.66 -0.74 10.83
N PHE A 129 20.62 -1.95 10.29
CA PHE A 129 19.46 -2.53 9.61
C PHE A 129 18.73 -3.60 10.43
N GLY A 130 19.12 -3.80 11.69
CA GLY A 130 18.43 -4.65 12.67
C GLY A 130 17.32 -3.95 13.43
#